data_AF-A0AAD7I141-F1
#
_entry.id   AF-A0AAD7I141-F1
#
_cell.length_a   1.000
_cell.length_b   1.000
_cell.length_c   1.000
_cell.angle_alpha   90.00
_cell.angle_beta   90.00
_cell.angle_gamma   90.00
#
_symmetry.space_group_name_H-M   'P 1'
#
loop_
_entity.id
_entity.type
_entity.pdbx_description
1 polymer ?
#
loop_
_entity_poly.entity_id
_entity_poly.type
_entity_poly.pdbx_seq_one_letter_code
_entity_poly.pdbx_strand_id
1 'polypeptide(L)'
;MAHEYTALSGDDDHPKPDVPRSPSIGQRHKLILALVASNVVLLACLLALGMHQSTLVRWRGAKPLYSPVQDIITYESVLFPKPQEKSRYHGPPTDEVDQAWIDLYDLGMSAIPKSQAARLPNRTEPFSAGSDTYLVSLTVFHNLHCLNMIRKSLWPERYSQAHRYDVVHGIGGDYIFDHLDHCVNSLRLALTCAADITPHIWRWNEKSQQSTGRSNVVHTCKNWDAIHEWAERTRITTHYNYTIHVLDDLVFPDDP
;
A
#
# COMPACT_ATOMS: atom_id res chain seq x y z
N MET A 1 -102.48 68.40 -10.19
CA MET A 1 -101.65 67.18 -10.23
C MET A 1 -100.20 67.58 -10.15
N ALA A 2 -99.53 67.30 -9.04
CA ALA A 2 -98.09 67.30 -8.91
C ALA A 2 -97.76 66.13 -7.98
N HIS A 3 -97.03 65.14 -8.49
CA HIS A 3 -96.58 63.97 -7.75
C HIS A 3 -95.20 64.23 -7.14
N GLU A 4 -95.07 63.91 -5.86
CA GLU A 4 -93.82 63.78 -5.11
C GLU A 4 -92.93 62.69 -5.71
N TYR A 5 -91.62 62.96 -5.78
CA TYR A 5 -90.59 61.95 -6.01
C TYR A 5 -89.50 62.08 -4.95
N THR A 6 -89.45 61.11 -4.05
CA THR A 6 -88.35 60.81 -3.13
C THR A 6 -87.22 60.08 -3.87
N ALA A 7 -85.97 60.54 -3.71
CA ALA A 7 -84.78 59.84 -4.19
C ALA A 7 -84.24 58.89 -3.11
N LEU A 8 -84.00 57.64 -3.49
CA LEU A 8 -83.43 56.56 -2.67
C LEU A 8 -81.89 56.60 -2.72
N SER A 9 -81.26 56.48 -1.55
CA SER A 9 -79.84 56.21 -1.36
C SER A 9 -79.57 54.70 -1.55
N GLY A 10 -78.71 54.34 -2.49
CA GLY A 10 -78.18 52.98 -2.64
C GLY A 10 -76.75 52.91 -2.10
N ASP A 11 -76.55 52.14 -1.04
CA ASP A 11 -75.23 51.73 -0.55
C ASP A 11 -74.80 50.45 -1.30
N ASP A 12 -73.70 50.53 -2.05
CA ASP A 12 -73.04 49.37 -2.67
C ASP A 12 -72.16 48.65 -1.64
N ASP A 13 -72.65 47.52 -1.10
CA ASP A 13 -71.92 46.64 -0.19
C ASP A 13 -71.29 45.47 -0.96
N HIS A 14 -70.04 45.64 -1.41
CA HIS A 14 -69.22 44.55 -1.91
C HIS A 14 -68.21 44.08 -0.84
N PRO A 15 -68.20 42.79 -0.46
CA PRO A 15 -67.26 42.27 0.53
C PRO A 15 -65.83 42.35 0.01
N LYS A 16 -64.93 43.01 0.75
CA LYS A 16 -63.50 43.03 0.45
C LYS A 16 -62.89 41.65 0.72
N PRO A 17 -62.00 41.14 -0.15
CA PRO A 17 -61.33 39.86 0.08
C PRO A 17 -60.45 39.90 1.34
N ASP A 18 -60.52 38.86 2.16
CA ASP A 18 -59.73 38.70 3.38
C ASP A 18 -58.23 38.65 3.03
N VAL A 19 -57.50 39.70 3.38
CA VAL A 19 -56.04 39.75 3.26
C VAL A 19 -55.44 39.01 4.46
N PRO A 20 -54.63 37.95 4.26
CA PRO A 20 -54.01 37.21 5.36
C PRO A 20 -53.17 38.14 6.24
N ARG A 21 -53.43 38.18 7.54
CA ARG A 21 -52.66 39.00 8.49
C ARG A 21 -51.20 38.57 8.51
N SER A 22 -50.30 39.54 8.36
CA SER A 22 -48.86 39.29 8.44
C SER A 22 -48.49 38.72 9.81
N PRO A 23 -47.57 37.73 9.89
CA PRO A 23 -47.19 37.12 11.15
C PRO A 23 -46.57 38.15 12.10
N SER A 24 -46.96 38.07 13.38
CA SER A 24 -46.47 38.95 14.43
C SER A 24 -44.97 38.78 14.67
N ILE A 25 -44.33 39.80 15.25
CA ILE A 25 -42.89 39.79 15.57
C ILE A 25 -42.50 38.53 16.38
N GLY A 26 -43.38 38.09 17.30
CA GLY A 26 -43.17 36.87 18.09
C GLY A 26 -43.29 35.57 17.28
N GLN A 27 -44.17 35.53 16.26
CA GLN A 27 -44.27 34.39 15.33
C GLN A 27 -43.03 34.30 14.43
N ARG A 28 -42.48 35.43 13.98
CA ARG A 28 -41.24 35.48 13.20
C ARG A 28 -40.03 35.00 14.01
N HIS A 29 -39.90 35.41 15.27
CA HIS A 29 -38.84 34.93 16.17
C HIS A 29 -38.90 33.42 16.40
N LYS A 30 -40.10 32.87 16.64
CA LYS A 30 -40.29 31.42 16.79
C LYS A 30 -39.89 30.65 15.52
N LEU A 31 -40.21 31.19 14.34
CA LEU A 31 -39.84 30.58 13.06
C LEU A 31 -38.32 30.59 12.84
N ILE A 32 -37.65 31.71 13.15
CA ILE A 32 -36.18 31.82 13.05
C ILE A 32 -35.50 30.84 14.01
N LEU A 33 -35.95 30.76 15.27
CA LEU A 33 -35.41 29.80 16.24
C LEU A 33 -35.60 28.35 15.80
N ALA A 34 -36.76 28.01 15.23
CA ALA A 34 -37.02 26.67 14.69
C ALA A 34 -36.11 26.34 13.50
N LEU A 35 -35.87 27.30 12.60
CA LEU A 35 -34.95 27.15 11.46
C LEU A 35 -33.49 27.01 11.93
N VAL A 36 -33.06 27.79 12.92
CA VAL A 36 -31.70 27.66 13.48
C VAL A 36 -31.55 26.29 14.15
N ALA A 37 -32.52 25.86 14.96
CA ALA A 37 -32.50 24.55 15.59
C ALA A 37 -32.45 23.41 14.57
N SER A 38 -33.24 23.49 13.48
CA SER A 38 -33.23 22.46 12.45
C SER A 38 -31.90 22.40 11.69
N ASN A 39 -31.27 23.54 11.40
CA ASN A 39 -29.96 23.59 10.77
C ASN A 39 -28.85 23.07 11.70
N VAL A 40 -28.92 23.33 13.00
CA VAL A 40 -27.98 22.79 14.00
C VAL A 40 -28.12 21.27 14.09
N VAL A 41 -29.34 20.74 14.14
CA VAL A 41 -29.60 19.29 14.13
C VAL A 41 -29.10 18.66 12.83
N LEU A 42 -29.37 19.26 11.68
CA LEU A 42 -28.90 18.78 10.39
C LEU A 42 -27.36 18.76 10.34
N LEU A 43 -26.70 19.82 10.79
CA LEU A 43 -25.23 19.88 10.85
C LEU A 43 -24.67 18.79 11.78
N ALA A 44 -25.27 18.58 12.96
CA ALA A 44 -24.86 17.52 13.88
C ALA A 44 -25.03 16.13 13.26
N CYS A 45 -26.15 15.87 12.56
CA CYS A 45 -26.37 14.64 11.83
C CYS A 45 -25.33 14.44 10.71
N LEU A 46 -25.03 15.48 9.94
CA LEU A 46 -24.02 15.42 8.87
C LEU A 46 -22.61 15.19 9.40
N LEU A 47 -22.25 15.80 10.54
CA LEU A 47 -20.96 15.55 11.21
C LEU A 47 -20.90 14.13 11.76
N ALA A 48 -21.96 13.63 12.38
CA ALA A 48 -22.04 12.25 12.87
C ALA A 48 -21.94 11.22 11.73
N LEU A 49 -22.64 11.47 10.62
CA LEU A 49 -22.55 10.69 9.38
C LEU A 49 -21.14 10.74 8.78
N GLY A 50 -20.52 11.92 8.73
CA GLY A 50 -19.14 12.09 8.26
C GLY A 50 -18.13 11.34 9.12
N MET A 51 -18.25 11.41 10.45
CA MET A 51 -17.42 10.65 11.38
C MET A 51 -17.65 9.15 11.21
N HIS A 52 -18.91 8.69 11.12
CA HIS A 52 -19.24 7.28 10.91
C HIS A 52 -18.79 6.76 9.53
N GLN A 53 -18.86 7.57 8.48
CA GLN A 53 -18.35 7.20 7.17
C GLN A 53 -16.83 7.18 7.15
N SER A 54 -16.16 8.12 7.80
CA SER A 54 -14.69 8.13 7.91
C SER A 54 -14.16 6.92 8.66
N THR A 55 -14.87 6.43 9.68
CA THR A 55 -14.55 5.17 10.34
C THR A 55 -14.83 3.99 9.41
N LEU A 56 -16.03 3.89 8.83
CA LEU A 56 -16.38 2.77 7.91
C LEU A 56 -15.47 2.66 6.68
N VAL A 57 -15.06 3.78 6.07
CA VAL A 57 -14.12 3.79 4.94
C VAL A 57 -12.76 3.25 5.38
N ARG A 58 -12.33 3.56 6.61
CA ARG A 58 -11.12 3.01 7.22
C ARG A 58 -11.24 1.50 7.52
N TRP A 59 -12.45 0.97 7.67
CA TRP A 59 -12.75 -0.45 7.95
C TRP A 59 -12.92 -1.33 6.70
N ARG A 60 -12.99 -0.76 5.48
CA ARG A 60 -13.17 -1.56 4.24
C ARG A 60 -11.90 -2.25 3.73
N GLY A 61 -10.74 -2.05 4.37
CA GLY A 61 -9.49 -2.73 4.02
C GLY A 61 -9.18 -3.89 4.96
N ALA A 62 -8.65 -4.99 4.43
CA ALA A 62 -8.01 -6.01 5.27
C ALA A 62 -6.89 -5.36 6.09
N LYS A 63 -6.78 -5.72 7.37
CA LYS A 63 -5.65 -5.26 8.20
C LYS A 63 -4.35 -5.81 7.60
N PRO A 64 -3.26 -5.02 7.56
CA PRO A 64 -1.95 -5.53 7.18
C PRO A 64 -1.57 -6.75 8.02
N LEU A 65 -0.99 -7.77 7.38
CA LEU A 65 -0.45 -8.92 8.07
C LEU A 65 0.72 -8.48 8.96
N TYR A 66 0.90 -9.15 10.09
CA TYR A 66 2.02 -8.87 10.97
C TYR A 66 3.35 -9.19 10.28
N SER A 67 4.34 -8.31 10.47
CA SER A 67 5.72 -8.51 10.05
C SER A 67 6.66 -8.10 11.18
N PRO A 68 7.77 -8.84 11.43
CA PRO A 68 8.80 -8.48 12.41
C PRO A 68 9.43 -7.10 12.23
N VAL A 69 9.37 -6.54 11.01
CA VAL A 69 9.90 -5.21 10.68
C VAL A 69 8.84 -4.10 10.74
N GLN A 70 7.59 -4.41 11.07
CA GLN A 70 6.47 -3.48 10.88
C GLN A 70 6.66 -2.13 11.60
N ASP A 71 7.30 -2.15 12.77
CA ASP A 71 7.45 -0.97 13.64
C ASP A 71 8.57 -0.03 13.21
N ILE A 72 9.49 -0.47 12.34
CA ILE A 72 10.60 0.36 11.83
C ILE A 72 10.34 0.90 10.42
N ILE A 73 9.24 0.48 9.77
CA ILE A 73 8.93 0.94 8.42
C ILE A 73 8.59 2.42 8.44
N THR A 74 9.44 3.19 7.77
CA THR A 74 9.19 4.58 7.40
C THR A 74 9.11 4.71 5.89
N TYR A 75 8.55 5.83 5.42
CA TYR A 75 8.41 6.11 3.99
C TYR A 75 9.22 7.35 3.62
N GLU A 76 9.77 7.34 2.42
CA GLU A 76 10.56 8.44 1.86
C GLU A 76 10.19 8.71 0.41
N SER A 77 10.44 9.94 -0.03
CA SER A 77 10.26 10.34 -1.42
C SER A 77 11.55 10.14 -2.20
N VAL A 78 11.54 9.21 -3.15
CA VAL A 78 12.71 8.87 -3.96
C VAL A 78 12.48 9.33 -5.40
N LEU A 79 13.38 10.16 -5.93
CA LEU A 79 13.38 10.50 -7.35
C LEU A 79 14.04 9.37 -8.13
N PHE A 80 13.30 8.71 -9.01
CA PHE A 80 13.90 7.71 -9.88
C PHE A 80 14.77 8.41 -10.94
N PRO A 81 16.00 7.90 -11.20
CA PRO A 81 16.92 8.54 -12.13
C PRO A 81 16.40 8.45 -13.57
N LYS A 82 16.93 9.30 -14.44
CA LYS A 82 16.65 9.18 -15.88
C LYS A 82 17.31 7.90 -16.43
N PRO A 83 16.78 7.29 -17.52
CA PRO A 83 17.35 6.09 -18.12
C PRO A 83 18.83 6.20 -18.53
N GLN A 84 19.33 7.43 -18.78
CA GLN A 84 20.73 7.67 -19.12
C GLN A 84 21.66 7.73 -17.90
N GLU A 85 21.10 7.93 -16.70
CA GLU A 85 21.84 8.03 -15.45
C GLU A 85 22.05 6.62 -14.87
N LYS A 86 23.28 6.10 -15.01
CA LYS A 86 23.63 4.75 -14.56
C LYS A 86 24.04 4.76 -13.09
N SER A 87 23.48 3.83 -12.33
CA SER A 87 23.95 3.46 -10.99
C SER A 87 25.00 2.35 -11.01
N ARG A 88 25.61 2.04 -9.86
CA ARG A 88 26.56 0.93 -9.69
C ARG A 88 26.01 -0.47 -10.06
N TYR A 89 24.69 -0.57 -10.21
CA TYR A 89 23.98 -1.81 -10.57
C TYR A 89 23.81 -2.01 -12.09
N HIS A 90 24.23 -1.03 -12.91
CA HIS A 90 24.07 -1.04 -14.37
C HIS A 90 25.32 -1.49 -15.13
N GLY A 91 25.10 -2.00 -16.34
CA GLY A 91 26.13 -2.25 -17.34
C GLY A 91 26.38 -3.73 -17.63
N PRO A 92 27.34 -4.03 -18.52
CA PRO A 92 27.84 -5.39 -18.68
C PRO A 92 28.37 -5.94 -17.37
N PRO A 93 28.35 -7.27 -17.19
CA PRO A 93 28.74 -7.87 -15.94
C PRO A 93 30.24 -7.73 -15.70
N THR A 94 30.59 -7.27 -14.50
CA THR A 94 31.94 -7.09 -13.97
C THR A 94 31.94 -7.57 -12.52
N ASP A 95 33.11 -7.79 -11.93
CA ASP A 95 33.21 -8.21 -10.52
C ASP A 95 32.63 -7.13 -9.60
N GLU A 96 32.81 -5.86 -9.94
CA GLU A 96 32.27 -4.73 -9.18
C GLU A 96 30.74 -4.66 -9.26
N VAL A 97 30.15 -4.90 -10.44
CA VAL A 97 28.68 -4.96 -10.61
C VAL A 97 28.13 -6.18 -9.86
N ASP A 98 28.80 -7.33 -9.96
CA ASP A 98 28.37 -8.56 -9.29
C ASP A 98 28.38 -8.38 -7.76
N GLN A 99 29.46 -7.81 -7.21
CA GLN A 99 29.54 -7.49 -5.79
C GLN A 99 28.47 -6.49 -5.38
N ALA A 100 28.25 -5.44 -6.19
CA ALA A 100 27.23 -4.45 -5.89
C ALA A 100 25.84 -5.06 -5.73
N TRP A 101 25.49 -6.04 -6.58
CA TRP A 101 24.26 -6.81 -6.50
C TRP A 101 24.22 -7.77 -5.30
N ILE A 102 25.34 -8.45 -5.00
CA ILE A 102 25.44 -9.35 -3.83
C ILE A 102 25.20 -8.59 -2.53
N ASP A 103 25.86 -7.44 -2.35
CA ASP A 103 25.69 -6.58 -1.15
C ASP A 103 24.23 -6.17 -0.89
N LEU A 104 23.41 -6.15 -1.95
CA LEU A 104 22.03 -5.68 -1.88
C LEU A 104 21.10 -6.71 -1.21
N TYR A 105 21.42 -8.01 -1.28
CA TYR A 105 20.50 -9.05 -0.81
C TYR A 105 21.14 -10.22 -0.06
N ASP A 106 22.46 -10.40 -0.10
CA ASP A 106 23.14 -11.56 0.48
C ASP A 106 23.30 -11.44 2.00
N LEU A 107 22.17 -11.37 2.69
CA LEU A 107 22.06 -11.29 4.14
C LEU A 107 21.65 -12.63 4.78
N GLY A 108 21.36 -13.64 3.95
CA GLY A 108 20.89 -14.95 4.40
C GLY A 108 19.52 -14.89 5.10
N MET A 109 19.34 -15.78 6.07
CA MET A 109 18.14 -15.84 6.91
C MET A 109 18.29 -14.93 8.13
N SER A 110 17.17 -14.37 8.58
CA SER A 110 17.07 -13.61 9.83
C SER A 110 16.53 -14.48 10.97
N ALA A 111 17.00 -14.20 12.17
CA ALA A 111 16.54 -14.77 13.43
C ALA A 111 15.53 -13.81 14.10
N ILE A 112 14.37 -14.33 14.48
CA ILE A 112 13.36 -13.61 15.25
C ILE A 112 13.01 -14.35 16.55
N PRO A 113 12.60 -13.64 17.61
CA PRO A 113 12.10 -14.29 18.82
C PRO A 113 10.84 -15.11 18.57
N LYS A 114 10.67 -16.20 19.31
CA LYS A 114 9.47 -17.04 19.35
C LYS A 114 8.17 -16.26 19.50
N SER A 115 8.19 -15.21 20.33
CA SER A 115 7.03 -14.31 20.51
C SER A 115 6.63 -13.54 19.25
N GLN A 116 7.58 -13.26 18.34
CA GLN A 116 7.29 -12.70 17.03
C GLN A 116 6.83 -13.78 16.04
N ALA A 117 7.47 -14.95 16.07
CA ALA A 117 7.09 -16.08 15.22
C ALA A 117 5.64 -16.52 15.45
N ALA A 118 5.20 -16.58 16.72
CA ALA A 118 3.82 -16.90 17.10
C ALA A 118 2.76 -15.93 16.56
N ARG A 119 3.16 -14.74 16.09
CA ARG A 119 2.27 -13.71 15.52
C ARG A 119 2.21 -13.76 13.99
N LEU A 120 3.08 -14.55 13.36
CA LEU A 120 3.09 -14.69 11.91
C LEU A 120 1.81 -15.40 11.45
N PRO A 121 1.25 -15.03 10.28
CA PRO A 121 0.08 -15.70 9.74
C PRO A 121 0.36 -17.14 9.30
N ASN A 122 1.62 -17.44 8.96
CA ASN A 122 2.08 -18.77 8.57
C ASN A 122 3.18 -19.23 9.54
N ARG A 123 3.24 -20.53 9.80
CA ARG A 123 4.29 -21.14 10.64
C ARG A 123 5.66 -20.94 10.00
N THR A 124 6.68 -20.91 10.85
CA THR A 124 8.08 -20.90 10.43
C THR A 124 8.90 -21.79 11.36
N GLU A 125 10.12 -22.11 10.95
CA GLU A 125 10.95 -23.11 11.63
C GLU A 125 11.72 -22.52 12.82
N PRO A 126 11.83 -23.24 13.95
CA PRO A 126 12.79 -22.93 15.00
C PRO A 126 14.23 -23.19 14.53
N PHE A 127 15.18 -22.36 14.97
CA PHE A 127 16.60 -22.51 14.58
C PHE A 127 17.23 -23.81 15.09
N SER A 128 16.81 -24.29 16.26
CA SER A 128 17.24 -25.56 16.85
C SER A 128 16.19 -26.08 17.83
N ALA A 129 16.29 -27.35 18.25
CA ALA A 129 15.31 -27.95 19.15
C ALA A 129 15.24 -27.17 20.47
N GLY A 130 14.04 -26.76 20.88
CA GLY A 130 13.80 -25.94 22.08
C GLY A 130 14.31 -24.49 22.00
N SER A 131 14.62 -23.99 20.79
CA SER A 131 15.08 -22.63 20.56
C SER A 131 13.96 -21.59 20.71
N ASP A 132 14.24 -20.49 21.41
CA ASP A 132 13.40 -19.27 21.37
C ASP A 132 13.68 -18.39 20.14
N THR A 133 14.49 -18.87 19.21
CA THR A 133 14.84 -18.23 17.94
C THR A 133 14.26 -18.99 16.77
N TYR A 134 13.60 -18.26 15.87
CA TYR A 134 12.92 -18.76 14.69
C TYR A 134 13.48 -18.11 13.43
N LEU A 135 13.44 -18.85 12.34
CA LEU A 135 13.96 -18.44 11.04
C LEU A 135 12.92 -17.65 10.29
N VAL A 136 13.33 -16.56 9.66
CA VAL A 136 12.53 -15.88 8.64
C VAL A 136 13.45 -15.33 7.56
N SER A 137 12.87 -14.92 6.43
CA SER A 137 13.56 -14.10 5.44
C SER A 137 12.57 -13.07 4.94
N LEU A 138 13.00 -11.80 4.84
CA LEU A 138 12.14 -10.81 4.21
C LEU A 138 12.09 -11.09 2.71
N THR A 139 10.88 -11.17 2.17
CA THR A 139 10.64 -11.50 0.76
C THR A 139 11.37 -10.56 -0.22
N VAL A 140 11.66 -9.32 0.19
CA VAL A 140 12.40 -8.36 -0.65
C VAL A 140 13.80 -8.85 -1.03
N PHE A 141 14.52 -9.53 -0.12
CA PHE A 141 15.85 -10.07 -0.43
C PHE A 141 15.77 -11.26 -1.38
N HIS A 142 14.77 -12.13 -1.21
CA HIS A 142 14.50 -13.21 -2.16
C HIS A 142 14.13 -12.67 -3.55
N ASN A 143 13.29 -11.63 -3.61
CA ASN A 143 12.96 -10.97 -4.88
C ASN A 143 14.19 -10.38 -5.56
N LEU A 144 15.10 -9.76 -4.79
CA LEU A 144 16.35 -9.21 -5.32
C LEU A 144 17.32 -10.31 -5.79
N HIS A 145 17.39 -11.44 -5.09
CA HIS A 145 18.08 -12.63 -5.54
C HIS A 145 17.52 -13.12 -6.89
N CYS A 146 16.20 -13.31 -7.00
CA CYS A 146 15.52 -13.70 -8.23
C CYS A 146 15.82 -12.73 -9.38
N LEU A 147 15.77 -11.43 -9.12
CA LEU A 147 16.10 -10.40 -10.11
C LEU A 147 17.56 -10.48 -10.56
N ASN A 148 18.49 -10.74 -9.62
CA ASN A 148 19.90 -10.92 -9.96
C ASN A 148 20.14 -12.20 -10.78
N MET A 149 19.40 -13.28 -10.50
CA MET A 149 19.46 -14.52 -11.30
C MET A 149 19.01 -14.28 -12.74
N ILE A 150 17.93 -13.54 -12.95
CA ILE A 150 17.48 -13.11 -14.28
C ILE A 150 18.52 -12.19 -14.94
N ARG A 151 19.10 -11.23 -14.20
CA ARG A 151 20.18 -10.38 -14.74
C ARG A 151 21.37 -11.22 -15.23
N LYS A 152 21.81 -12.20 -14.43
CA LYS A 152 22.92 -13.09 -14.79
C LYS A 152 22.57 -13.93 -16.02
N SER A 153 21.33 -14.41 -16.17
CA SER A 153 20.94 -15.23 -17.33
C SER A 153 20.99 -14.49 -18.68
N LEU A 154 21.03 -13.16 -18.67
CA LEU A 154 21.26 -12.33 -19.86
C LEU A 154 22.71 -12.39 -20.41
N TRP A 155 23.64 -12.97 -19.65
CA TRP A 155 25.07 -13.05 -20.00
C TRP A 155 25.64 -14.47 -19.81
N PRO A 156 25.10 -15.47 -20.52
CA PRO A 156 25.47 -16.87 -20.35
C PRO A 156 26.97 -17.13 -20.56
N GLU A 157 27.65 -16.32 -21.38
CA GLU A 157 29.09 -16.45 -21.63
C GLU A 157 29.93 -16.29 -20.35
N ARG A 158 29.48 -15.45 -19.41
CA ARG A 158 30.14 -15.25 -18.12
C ARG A 158 29.64 -16.21 -17.05
N TYR A 159 28.35 -16.52 -17.03
CA TYR A 159 27.71 -17.19 -15.89
C TYR A 159 27.38 -18.68 -16.13
N SER A 160 27.63 -19.22 -17.33
CA SER A 160 27.32 -20.61 -17.73
C SER A 160 27.82 -21.71 -16.78
N GLN A 161 28.86 -21.46 -15.98
CA GLN A 161 29.33 -22.39 -14.93
C GLN A 161 28.86 -22.00 -13.52
N ALA A 162 28.59 -20.72 -13.26
CA ALA A 162 28.20 -20.19 -11.95
C ALA A 162 26.72 -20.44 -11.60
N HIS A 163 25.85 -20.61 -12.61
CA HIS A 163 24.44 -21.00 -12.41
C HIS A 163 24.25 -22.38 -11.76
N ARG A 164 25.32 -23.16 -11.59
CA ARG A 164 25.30 -24.45 -10.89
C ARG A 164 25.43 -24.34 -9.37
N TYR A 165 25.86 -23.19 -8.83
CA TYR A 165 26.24 -23.06 -7.41
C TYR A 165 25.22 -22.31 -6.54
N ASP A 166 24.45 -21.38 -7.10
CA ASP A 166 23.36 -20.68 -6.38
C ASP A 166 22.06 -21.52 -6.31
N VAL A 167 22.08 -22.68 -6.94
CA VAL A 167 21.00 -23.65 -6.97
C VAL A 167 21.34 -24.74 -5.96
N VAL A 168 20.50 -24.91 -4.95
CA VAL A 168 20.53 -26.06 -4.04
C VAL A 168 20.66 -27.35 -4.86
N HIS A 169 21.84 -27.96 -4.75
CA HIS A 169 22.20 -29.35 -5.08
C HIS A 169 21.53 -30.00 -6.32
N GLY A 170 22.23 -29.92 -7.46
CA GLY A 170 22.43 -31.10 -8.31
C GLY A 170 21.31 -31.57 -9.25
N ILE A 171 20.63 -30.67 -9.97
CA ILE A 171 19.57 -31.07 -10.92
C ILE A 171 19.77 -30.34 -12.27
N GLY A 172 19.57 -31.07 -13.37
CA GLY A 172 20.03 -30.77 -14.75
C GLY A 172 19.40 -29.55 -15.46
N GLY A 173 19.47 -29.53 -16.80
CA GLY A 173 19.13 -28.35 -17.62
C GLY A 173 17.69 -27.82 -17.48
N ASP A 174 16.71 -28.70 -17.29
CA ASP A 174 15.30 -28.32 -17.11
C ASP A 174 15.09 -27.48 -15.84
N TYR A 175 15.91 -27.71 -14.81
CA TYR A 175 15.84 -27.00 -13.54
C TYR A 175 16.17 -25.50 -13.68
N ILE A 176 17.11 -25.13 -14.56
CA ILE A 176 17.49 -23.71 -14.72
C ILE A 176 16.33 -22.91 -15.29
N PHE A 177 15.62 -23.47 -16.28
CA PHE A 177 14.43 -22.84 -16.83
C PHE A 177 13.34 -22.72 -15.77
N ASP A 178 13.01 -23.82 -15.08
CA ASP A 178 11.96 -23.84 -14.06
C ASP A 178 12.24 -22.85 -12.92
N HIS A 179 13.50 -22.74 -12.49
CA HIS A 179 13.89 -21.79 -11.45
C HIS A 179 13.75 -20.35 -11.96
N LEU A 180 14.21 -20.03 -13.17
CA LEU A 180 14.06 -18.68 -13.74
C LEU A 180 12.58 -18.32 -14.00
N ASP A 181 11.76 -19.27 -14.44
CA ASP A 181 10.31 -19.07 -14.60
C ASP A 181 9.63 -18.78 -13.26
N HIS A 182 9.98 -19.55 -12.22
CA HIS A 182 9.57 -19.27 -10.84
C HIS A 182 10.00 -17.86 -10.40
N CYS A 183 11.25 -17.46 -10.67
CA CYS A 183 11.75 -16.11 -10.35
C CYS A 183 10.90 -15.02 -11.01
N VAL A 184 10.59 -15.17 -12.29
CA VAL A 184 9.76 -14.22 -13.05
C VAL A 184 8.36 -14.13 -12.44
N ASN A 185 7.73 -15.26 -12.08
CA ASN A 185 6.41 -15.25 -11.47
C ASN A 185 6.43 -14.67 -10.04
N SER A 186 7.43 -14.97 -9.23
CA SER A 186 7.61 -14.40 -7.89
C SER A 186 7.77 -12.88 -7.95
N LEU A 187 8.56 -12.37 -8.89
CA LEU A 187 8.69 -10.92 -9.12
C LEU A 187 7.38 -10.29 -9.60
N ARG A 188 6.65 -10.95 -10.51
CA ARG A 188 5.32 -10.49 -10.95
C ARG A 188 4.39 -10.35 -9.75
N LEU A 189 4.31 -11.37 -8.89
CA LEU A 189 3.49 -11.34 -7.67
C LEU A 189 3.91 -10.19 -6.74
N ALA A 190 5.22 -10.05 -6.49
CA ALA A 190 5.76 -8.98 -5.66
C ALA A 190 5.39 -7.58 -6.18
N LEU A 191 5.56 -7.33 -7.49
CA LEU A 191 5.20 -6.06 -8.12
C LEU A 191 3.70 -5.78 -8.05
N THR A 192 2.86 -6.79 -8.28
CA THR A 192 1.39 -6.62 -8.18
C THR A 192 0.89 -6.47 -6.75
N CYS A 193 1.58 -7.05 -5.77
CA CYS A 193 1.27 -6.92 -4.35
C CYS A 193 1.68 -5.55 -3.80
N ALA A 194 2.88 -5.10 -4.17
CA ALA A 194 3.38 -3.79 -3.75
C ALA A 194 2.73 -2.62 -4.51
N ALA A 195 2.31 -2.86 -5.76
CA ALA A 195 1.60 -1.95 -6.66
C ALA A 195 1.92 -0.46 -6.47
N ASP A 196 2.96 0.01 -7.16
CA ASP A 196 3.29 1.43 -7.18
C ASP A 196 2.24 2.23 -7.96
N ILE A 197 1.53 3.11 -7.25
CA ILE A 197 0.48 3.97 -7.81
C ILE A 197 1.00 5.34 -8.31
N THR A 198 2.32 5.55 -8.33
CA THR A 198 2.93 6.78 -8.84
C THR A 198 2.56 6.98 -10.32
N PRO A 199 1.89 8.09 -10.70
CA PRO A 199 1.47 8.28 -12.09
C PRO A 199 2.67 8.37 -13.04
N HIS A 200 2.65 7.57 -14.11
CA HIS A 200 3.58 7.74 -15.22
C HIS A 200 3.16 8.96 -16.05
N ILE A 201 3.80 10.11 -15.81
CA ILE A 201 3.40 11.37 -16.44
C ILE A 201 3.98 11.51 -17.85
N TRP A 202 3.24 12.19 -18.72
CA TRP A 202 3.63 12.49 -20.08
C TRP A 202 3.87 13.99 -20.24
N ARG A 203 4.84 14.36 -21.09
CA ARG A 203 5.10 15.76 -21.45
C ARG A 203 5.39 15.92 -22.93
N TRP A 204 5.03 17.07 -23.47
CA TRP A 204 5.47 17.47 -24.81
C TRP A 204 6.99 17.64 -24.84
N ASN A 205 7.64 17.05 -25.84
CA ASN A 205 9.07 17.21 -26.09
C ASN A 205 9.26 18.00 -27.39
N GLU A 206 9.70 19.24 -27.28
CA GLU A 206 9.90 20.13 -28.43
C GLU A 206 10.94 19.61 -29.43
N LYS A 207 11.94 18.84 -28.99
CA LYS A 207 12.97 18.32 -29.89
C LYS A 207 12.43 17.20 -30.77
N SER A 208 11.60 16.32 -30.21
CA SER A 208 11.01 15.21 -30.95
C SER A 208 9.62 15.51 -31.51
N GLN A 209 9.05 16.69 -31.20
CA GLN A 209 7.67 17.09 -31.57
C GLN A 209 6.63 16.02 -31.20
N GLN A 210 6.79 15.42 -30.02
CA GLN A 210 5.96 14.30 -29.56
C GLN A 210 5.76 14.36 -28.05
N SER A 211 4.63 13.84 -27.58
CA SER A 211 4.43 13.53 -26.17
C SER A 211 5.25 12.32 -25.77
N THR A 212 6.13 12.48 -24.78
CA THR A 212 7.00 11.42 -24.27
C THR A 212 6.76 11.20 -22.78
N GLY A 213 6.80 9.94 -22.35
CA GLY A 213 6.79 9.58 -20.94
C GLY A 213 7.99 10.19 -20.21
N ARG A 214 7.74 10.69 -18.99
CA ARG A 214 8.80 11.15 -18.10
C ARG A 214 9.10 10.06 -17.09
N SER A 215 10.34 9.60 -17.11
CA SER A 215 10.86 8.54 -16.23
C SER A 215 11.37 9.07 -14.89
N ASN A 216 11.85 10.32 -14.82
CA ASN A 216 12.33 10.92 -13.57
C ASN A 216 11.19 11.54 -12.76
N VAL A 217 10.41 10.67 -12.14
CA VAL A 217 9.28 11.01 -11.26
C VAL A 217 9.60 10.59 -9.82
N VAL A 218 8.93 11.24 -8.87
CA VAL A 218 9.11 10.98 -7.44
C VAL A 218 8.16 9.88 -7.02
N HIS A 219 8.69 8.86 -6.35
CA HIS A 219 7.98 7.72 -5.83
C HIS A 219 7.94 7.77 -4.30
N THR A 220 6.91 7.19 -3.69
CA THR A 220 6.89 6.93 -2.24
C THR A 220 7.43 5.53 -2.00
N CYS A 221 8.62 5.43 -1.43
CA CYS A 221 9.29 4.17 -1.14
C CYS A 221 9.29 3.92 0.37
N LYS A 222 9.37 2.64 0.77
CA LYS A 222 9.78 2.31 2.14
C LYS A 222 11.27 2.63 2.28
N ASN A 223 11.68 3.14 3.43
CA ASN A 223 13.09 3.40 3.71
C ASN A 223 13.88 2.08 3.58
N TRP A 224 14.73 2.00 2.55
CA TRP A 224 15.48 0.79 2.23
C TRP A 224 16.54 0.49 3.28
N ASP A 225 17.26 1.51 3.73
CA ASP A 225 18.37 1.37 4.67
C ASP A 225 17.88 0.79 6.00
N ALA A 226 16.73 1.26 6.51
CA ALA A 226 16.13 0.72 7.73
C ALA A 226 15.78 -0.78 7.61
N ILE A 227 15.30 -1.21 6.44
CA ILE A 227 14.98 -2.63 6.17
C ILE A 227 16.26 -3.46 6.07
N HIS A 228 17.26 -2.96 5.35
CA HIS A 228 18.55 -3.62 5.19
C HIS A 228 19.30 -3.74 6.53
N GLU A 229 19.38 -2.67 7.30
CA GLU A 229 20.00 -2.66 8.63
C GLU A 229 19.30 -3.59 9.62
N TRP A 230 17.98 -3.73 9.56
CA TRP A 230 17.27 -4.73 10.36
C TRP A 230 17.68 -6.14 9.98
N ALA A 231 17.76 -6.43 8.69
CA ALA A 231 18.12 -7.74 8.19
C ALA A 231 19.58 -8.08 8.54
N GLU A 232 20.50 -7.14 8.38
CA GLU A 232 21.91 -7.30 8.76
C GLU A 232 22.05 -7.59 10.26
N ARG A 233 21.35 -6.84 11.13
CA ARG A 233 21.43 -7.06 12.59
C ARG A 233 20.79 -8.36 13.06
N THR A 234 19.81 -8.86 12.32
CA THR A 234 19.08 -10.09 12.67
C THR A 234 19.59 -11.31 11.93
N ARG A 235 20.57 -11.16 11.03
CA ARG A 235 21.05 -12.28 10.22
C ARG A 235 21.65 -13.39 11.06
N ILE A 236 21.46 -14.61 10.58
CA ILE A 236 22.04 -15.79 11.18
C ILE A 236 23.48 -15.91 10.67
N THR A 237 24.43 -15.84 11.60
CA THR A 237 25.87 -15.98 11.30
C THR A 237 26.37 -17.41 11.45
N THR A 238 25.56 -18.28 12.05
CA THR A 238 25.88 -19.69 12.30
C THR A 238 25.28 -20.59 11.24
N HIS A 239 25.95 -21.68 10.90
CA HIS A 239 25.42 -22.63 9.92
C HIS A 239 24.10 -23.25 10.40
N TYR A 240 23.03 -23.05 9.64
CA TYR A 240 21.76 -23.76 9.83
C TYR A 240 21.76 -25.04 9.02
N ASN A 241 21.58 -26.18 9.69
CA ASN A 241 21.54 -27.48 9.03
C ASN A 241 20.11 -27.80 8.57
N TYR A 242 19.85 -27.53 7.29
CA TYR A 242 18.56 -27.76 6.63
C TYR A 242 18.18 -29.24 6.46
N THR A 243 19.05 -30.21 6.80
CA THR A 243 18.72 -31.63 6.72
C THR A 243 18.14 -32.20 8.02
N ILE A 244 18.09 -31.40 9.09
CA ILE A 244 17.56 -31.81 10.39
C ILE A 244 16.17 -31.20 10.55
N HIS A 245 15.16 -32.05 10.72
CA HIS A 245 13.82 -31.61 11.10
C HIS A 245 13.82 -31.26 12.58
N VAL A 246 13.56 -29.99 12.89
CA VAL A 246 13.49 -29.48 14.26
C VAL A 246 12.03 -29.49 14.69
N LEU A 247 11.72 -30.18 15.79
CA LEU A 247 10.34 -30.19 16.33
C LEU A 247 10.01 -28.80 16.90
N ASP A 248 8.94 -28.21 16.39
CA ASP A 248 8.35 -26.95 16.86
C ASP A 248 7.37 -27.21 18.00
N ASP A 249 7.47 -26.43 19.07
CA ASP A 249 6.60 -26.46 20.24
C ASP A 249 5.64 -25.26 20.29
N LEU A 250 5.61 -24.41 19.26
CA LEU A 250 4.56 -23.41 19.08
C LEU A 250 3.22 -24.07 18.73
N VAL A 251 2.26 -23.91 19.63
CA VAL A 251 0.86 -24.30 19.38
C VAL A 251 0.17 -23.19 18.60
N PHE A 252 -0.23 -23.46 17.37
CA PHE A 252 -1.04 -22.52 16.59
C PHE A 252 -2.53 -22.82 16.78
N PRO A 253 -3.42 -21.81 16.83
CA PRO A 253 -4.83 -21.99 17.13
C PRO A 253 -5.60 -22.92 16.18
N ASP A 254 -5.07 -23.15 14.97
CA ASP A 254 -5.69 -23.96 13.92
C ASP A 254 -4.92 -25.27 13.64
N ASP A 255 -4.20 -25.81 14.63
CA ASP A 255 -3.70 -27.20 14.52
C ASP A 255 -4.89 -28.18 14.63
N PRO A 256 -5.16 -29.02 13.61
CA PRO A 256 -6.22 -30.03 13.69
C PRO A 256 -5.99 -31.07 14.78
#